data_AF-A0A7X4XPZ3-F1
#
_entry.id   AF-A0A7X4XPZ3-F1
#
_cell.length_a   1.000
_cell.length_b   1.000
_cell.length_c   1.000
_cell.angle_alpha   90.00
_cell.angle_beta   90.00
_cell.angle_gamma   90.00
#
_symmetry.space_group_name_H-M   'P 1'
#
loop_
_entity.id
_entity.type
_entity.pdbx_description
1 polymer ?
#
loop_
_entity_poly.entity_id
_entity_poly.type
_entity_poly.pdbx_seq_one_letter_code
_entity_poly.pdbx_strand_id
1 'polypeptide(L)'
;MPVRDYLNIKKWAIRILGVILCGLTVTAQATYYGPIDKCVRIAHAPGSSLNKPGGLYSVLPEYGTTGSWTGATDTNYVNMNIPNPNVGNINFQPVGTVLSSAVKTFLEFAESGKFSPEQVLYKCPANAENSIYEMYSTNGDYRWGGREDLEVGLYFGMPGVYSTKIKGLGFRITNLSTGEHFSHIWKARPLRGLD
;
A
#
# COMPACT_ATOMS: atom_id res chain seq x y z
N MET A 1 16.56 72.37 31.28
CA MET A 1 15.93 72.06 32.59
C MET A 1 14.56 72.74 32.62
N PRO A 2 13.46 72.13 33.10
CA PRO A 2 13.19 70.74 33.50
C PRO A 2 11.99 70.08 32.72
N VAL A 3 12.00 68.74 32.46
CA VAL A 3 11.24 67.61 33.10
C VAL A 3 9.87 67.34 32.42
N ARG A 4 9.69 66.24 31.65
CA ARG A 4 9.13 64.90 32.03
C ARG A 4 7.62 64.97 32.37
N ASP A 5 6.69 64.18 31.85
CA ASP A 5 6.60 62.71 31.85
C ASP A 5 5.56 62.13 30.86
N TYR A 6 5.66 60.80 30.70
CA TYR A 6 5.02 59.90 29.74
C TYR A 6 3.63 59.35 30.14
N LEU A 7 2.89 58.90 29.09
CA LEU A 7 1.99 57.72 29.00
C LEU A 7 0.66 57.64 29.78
N ASN A 8 -0.47 57.55 29.04
CA ASN A 8 -1.49 56.48 29.18
C ASN A 8 -2.54 56.50 28.04
N ILE A 9 -2.44 55.64 27.02
CA ILE A 9 -3.23 54.40 26.78
C ILE A 9 -4.76 54.56 26.97
N LYS A 10 -5.57 54.44 25.89
CA LYS A 10 -6.59 53.36 25.68
C LYS A 10 -7.56 53.58 24.51
N LYS A 11 -7.62 52.53 23.66
CA LYS A 11 -8.78 51.95 22.95
C LYS A 11 -9.26 52.61 21.64
N TRP A 12 -8.60 52.27 20.54
CA TRP A 12 -9.25 52.13 19.23
C TRP A 12 -9.63 50.66 19.01
N ALA A 13 -10.92 50.43 18.78
CA ALA A 13 -11.49 49.12 18.54
C ALA A 13 -11.03 48.59 17.18
N ILE A 14 -10.15 47.58 17.19
CA ILE A 14 -9.81 46.79 16.00
C ILE A 14 -10.98 45.83 15.76
N ARG A 15 -11.69 46.00 14.64
CA ARG A 15 -12.64 45.02 14.13
C ARG A 15 -11.85 43.79 13.67
N ILE A 16 -11.88 42.74 14.49
CA ILE A 16 -11.43 41.41 14.07
C ILE A 16 -12.51 40.87 13.14
N LEU A 17 -12.23 40.84 11.83
CA LEU A 17 -12.93 39.93 10.92
C LEU A 17 -12.54 38.51 11.35
N GLY A 18 -13.47 37.83 12.02
CA GLY A 18 -13.34 36.41 12.30
C GLY A 18 -13.30 35.63 11.00
N VAL A 19 -12.13 35.12 10.64
CA VAL A 19 -12.01 34.04 9.68
C VAL A 19 -12.60 32.81 10.36
N ILE A 20 -13.82 32.44 9.96
CA ILE A 20 -14.40 31.14 10.30
C ILE A 20 -13.55 30.10 9.55
N LEU A 21 -12.53 29.58 10.23
CA LEU A 21 -11.84 28.37 9.82
C LEU A 21 -12.84 27.24 9.99
N CYS A 22 -13.58 26.93 8.92
CA CYS A 22 -14.37 25.70 8.87
C CYS A 22 -13.37 24.55 8.80
N GLY A 23 -12.95 24.07 9.96
CA GLY A 23 -12.17 22.85 10.11
C GLY A 23 -13.05 21.68 9.71
N LEU A 24 -13.07 21.36 8.41
CA LEU A 24 -13.45 20.04 7.95
C LEU A 24 -12.41 19.07 8.51
N THR A 25 -12.67 18.56 9.71
CA THR A 25 -12.02 17.35 10.18
C THR A 25 -12.46 16.24 9.24
N VAL A 26 -11.64 15.95 8.23
CA VAL A 26 -11.76 14.70 7.48
C VAL A 26 -11.36 13.61 8.47
N THR A 27 -12.35 13.11 9.22
CA THR A 27 -12.17 11.86 9.94
C THR A 27 -12.08 10.78 8.87
N ALA A 28 -10.87 10.34 8.54
CA ALA A 28 -10.67 9.10 7.82
C ALA A 28 -11.20 7.98 8.74
N GLN A 29 -12.47 7.63 8.60
CA GLN A 29 -13.00 6.42 9.21
C GLN A 29 -12.25 5.25 8.57
N ALA A 30 -11.51 4.51 9.38
CA ALA A 30 -10.93 3.26 8.94
C ALA A 30 -12.07 2.31 8.57
N THR A 31 -12.23 2.03 7.28
CA THR A 31 -13.18 1.02 6.80
C THR A 31 -12.78 -0.32 7.39
N TYR A 32 -13.70 -0.97 8.11
CA TYR A 32 -13.46 -2.30 8.66
C TYR A 32 -13.71 -3.36 7.58
N TYR A 33 -12.64 -4.01 7.13
CA TYR A 33 -12.67 -5.11 6.14
C TYR A 33 -12.72 -6.48 6.84
N GLY A 34 -13.65 -6.64 7.79
CA GLY A 34 -13.74 -7.82 8.67
C GLY A 34 -13.78 -9.18 7.98
N PRO A 35 -13.66 -10.28 8.74
CA PRO A 35 -13.69 -11.62 8.18
C PRO A 35 -14.97 -11.83 7.37
N ILE A 36 -14.81 -12.41 6.17
CA ILE A 36 -15.95 -12.85 5.38
C ILE A 36 -16.37 -14.22 5.89
N ASP A 37 -17.59 -14.30 6.42
CA ASP A 37 -18.14 -15.56 6.91
C ASP A 37 -18.10 -16.65 5.84
N LYS A 38 -17.64 -17.85 6.24
CA LYS A 38 -17.60 -19.07 5.41
C LYS A 38 -16.63 -19.02 4.21
N CYS A 39 -15.77 -18.00 4.10
CA CYS A 39 -14.61 -18.11 3.21
C CYS A 39 -13.62 -19.13 3.76
N VAL A 40 -13.19 -20.06 2.91
CA VAL A 40 -12.19 -21.08 3.26
C VAL A 40 -10.93 -20.89 2.44
N ARG A 41 -9.80 -21.04 3.12
CA ARG A 41 -8.47 -21.01 2.52
C ARG A 41 -8.21 -22.33 1.77
N ILE A 42 -7.82 -22.24 0.50
CA ILE A 42 -7.48 -23.38 -0.35
C ILE A 42 -5.96 -23.42 -0.53
N ALA A 43 -5.27 -24.23 0.27
CA ALA A 43 -3.80 -24.25 0.32
C ALA A 43 -3.24 -25.67 0.43
N HIS A 44 -3.64 -26.52 -0.51
CA HIS A 44 -3.17 -27.89 -0.60
C HIS A 44 -2.88 -28.29 -2.04
N ALA A 45 -1.98 -29.27 -2.21
CA ALA A 45 -1.65 -29.82 -3.51
C ALA A 45 -2.89 -30.41 -4.23
N PRO A 46 -2.90 -30.46 -5.58
CA PRO A 46 -4.00 -31.03 -6.36
C PRO A 46 -4.38 -32.46 -5.96
N GLY A 47 -3.39 -33.29 -5.60
CA GLY A 47 -3.58 -34.69 -5.18
C GLY A 47 -3.98 -34.88 -3.71
N SER A 48 -4.21 -33.79 -2.95
CA SER A 48 -4.64 -33.87 -1.55
C SER A 48 -6.01 -34.54 -1.41
N SER A 49 -6.22 -35.30 -0.34
CA SER A 49 -7.52 -35.86 0.02
C SER A 49 -8.58 -34.78 0.30
N LEU A 50 -8.14 -33.55 0.60
CA LEU A 50 -9.00 -32.37 0.75
C LEU A 50 -9.64 -31.91 -0.57
N ASN A 51 -9.03 -32.27 -1.72
CA ASN A 51 -9.52 -31.88 -3.04
C ASN A 51 -10.59 -32.83 -3.62
N LYS A 52 -11.13 -33.76 -2.81
CA LYS A 52 -12.18 -34.68 -3.27
C LYS A 52 -13.46 -33.91 -3.62
N PRO A 53 -14.07 -34.12 -4.81
CA PRO A 53 -15.28 -33.42 -5.22
C PRO A 53 -16.38 -33.43 -4.16
N GLY A 54 -17.02 -32.28 -3.96
CA GLY A 54 -18.07 -32.08 -2.95
C GLY A 54 -17.56 -31.74 -1.55
N GLY A 55 -16.24 -31.76 -1.32
CA GLY A 55 -15.63 -31.35 -0.06
C GLY A 55 -15.58 -29.82 0.12
N LEU A 56 -15.57 -29.36 1.38
CA LEU A 56 -15.45 -27.93 1.72
C LEU A 56 -14.19 -27.29 1.14
N TYR A 57 -13.08 -28.01 1.07
CA TYR A 57 -11.81 -27.52 0.51
C TYR A 57 -11.58 -27.91 -0.95
N SER A 58 -12.54 -28.60 -1.58
CA SER A 58 -12.40 -29.01 -2.97
C SER A 58 -12.61 -27.87 -3.94
N VAL A 59 -11.91 -27.93 -5.07
CA VAL A 59 -12.10 -27.09 -6.25
C VAL A 59 -12.37 -28.02 -7.41
N LEU A 60 -13.52 -27.84 -8.08
CA LEU A 60 -13.83 -28.64 -9.26
C LEU A 60 -12.99 -28.14 -10.44
N PRO A 61 -12.51 -29.02 -11.35
CA PRO A 61 -11.60 -28.64 -12.42
C PRO A 61 -12.10 -27.51 -13.31
N GLU A 62 -13.41 -27.37 -13.49
CA GLU A 62 -14.04 -26.29 -14.26
C GLU A 62 -13.91 -24.90 -13.61
N TYR A 63 -13.62 -24.83 -12.31
CA TYR A 63 -13.41 -23.59 -11.55
C TYR A 63 -11.93 -23.33 -11.21
N GLY A 64 -11.02 -24.17 -11.71
CA GLY A 64 -9.57 -24.01 -11.55
C GLY A 64 -8.88 -25.16 -10.83
N THR A 65 -7.76 -24.83 -10.20
CA THR A 65 -6.83 -25.79 -9.58
C THR A 65 -6.50 -25.41 -8.14
N THR A 66 -5.97 -26.36 -7.37
CA THR A 66 -5.44 -26.08 -6.03
C THR A 66 -3.92 -26.07 -6.05
N GLY A 67 -3.31 -25.35 -5.12
CA GLY A 67 -1.87 -25.35 -4.93
C GLY A 67 -1.51 -25.13 -3.47
N SER A 68 -0.38 -25.68 -3.04
CA SER A 68 0.17 -25.40 -1.72
C SER A 68 0.74 -23.97 -1.70
N TRP A 69 0.37 -23.20 -0.68
CA TRP A 69 0.95 -21.89 -0.41
C TRP A 69 0.89 -21.61 1.10
N THR A 70 1.71 -20.66 1.58
CA THR A 70 1.81 -20.32 3.02
C THR A 70 1.21 -18.95 3.33
N GLY A 71 1.18 -18.05 2.36
CA GLY A 71 0.83 -16.65 2.53
C GLY A 71 2.07 -15.80 2.75
N ALA A 72 1.86 -14.51 3.04
CA ALA A 72 2.94 -13.57 3.31
C ALA A 72 3.39 -13.65 4.78
N THR A 73 4.69 -13.51 5.00
CA THR A 73 5.38 -13.37 6.28
C THR A 73 6.17 -12.07 6.30
N ASP A 74 6.60 -11.62 7.48
CA ASP A 74 7.35 -10.35 7.61
C ASP A 74 8.68 -10.35 6.83
N THR A 75 9.35 -11.50 6.78
CA THR A 75 10.62 -11.65 6.05
C THR A 75 10.44 -11.73 4.53
N ASN A 76 9.19 -11.69 4.05
CA ASN A 76 8.93 -11.87 2.65
C ASN A 76 9.33 -10.65 1.81
N TYR A 77 9.96 -10.89 0.67
CA TYR A 77 10.31 -9.91 -0.34
C TYR A 77 10.16 -10.51 -1.75
N VAL A 78 9.74 -9.67 -2.70
CA VAL A 78 9.80 -10.00 -4.12
C VAL A 78 11.03 -9.36 -4.75
N ASN A 79 11.80 -10.14 -5.50
CA ASN A 79 12.75 -9.57 -6.45
C ASN A 79 11.97 -8.99 -7.64
N MET A 80 11.87 -7.68 -7.73
CA MET A 80 11.18 -6.98 -8.82
C MET A 80 11.90 -7.09 -10.18
N ASN A 81 13.09 -7.69 -10.23
CA ASN A 81 13.96 -7.75 -11.42
C ASN A 81 14.19 -6.36 -12.04
N ILE A 82 14.28 -5.33 -11.19
CA ILE A 82 14.52 -3.96 -11.62
C ILE A 82 15.93 -3.92 -12.26
N PRO A 83 16.06 -3.43 -13.50
CA PRO A 83 17.37 -3.28 -14.14
C PRO A 83 18.30 -2.41 -13.29
N ASN A 84 19.59 -2.77 -13.23
CA ASN A 84 20.58 -2.01 -12.47
C ASN A 84 20.70 -0.59 -13.03
N PRO A 85 20.35 0.45 -12.27
CA PRO A 85 20.53 1.82 -12.71
C PRO A 85 22.00 2.25 -12.61
N ASN A 86 22.41 3.16 -13.50
CA ASN A 86 23.62 3.94 -13.29
C ASN A 86 23.29 5.19 -12.48
N VAL A 87 24.04 5.42 -11.40
CA VAL A 87 23.93 6.62 -10.56
C VAL A 87 25.03 7.59 -10.93
N GLY A 88 24.64 8.77 -11.40
CA GLY A 88 25.50 9.84 -11.90
C GLY A 88 25.43 11.11 -11.05
N ASN A 89 26.00 12.19 -11.59
CA ASN A 89 26.01 13.50 -10.95
C ASN A 89 24.65 14.19 -11.06
N ILE A 90 24.26 14.94 -10.01
CA ILE A 90 22.99 15.69 -9.94
C ILE A 90 22.77 16.69 -11.09
N ASN A 91 23.83 17.20 -11.71
CA ASN A 91 23.74 18.08 -12.87
C ASN A 91 23.24 17.35 -14.14
N PHE A 92 23.43 16.03 -14.21
CA PHE A 92 23.00 15.18 -15.33
C PHE A 92 21.76 14.35 -14.99
N GLN A 93 21.65 13.90 -13.73
CA GLN A 93 20.49 13.20 -13.18
C GLN A 93 19.98 13.97 -11.96
N PRO A 94 19.16 15.02 -12.16
CA PRO A 94 18.59 15.80 -11.06
C PRO A 94 17.77 14.94 -10.10
N VAL A 95 17.59 15.42 -8.87
CA VAL A 95 16.74 14.76 -7.88
C VAL A 95 15.35 14.53 -8.46
N GLY A 96 14.86 13.30 -8.33
CA GLY A 96 13.59 12.86 -8.88
C GLY A 96 13.68 12.20 -10.26
N THR A 97 14.87 12.10 -10.85
CA THR A 97 15.08 11.26 -12.04
C THR A 97 14.73 9.80 -11.72
N VAL A 98 13.85 9.20 -12.52
CA VAL A 98 13.59 7.75 -12.47
C VAL A 98 14.80 7.04 -13.05
N LEU A 99 15.52 6.31 -12.20
CA LEU A 99 16.74 5.63 -12.61
C LEU A 99 16.48 4.26 -13.22
N SER A 100 15.42 3.58 -12.80
CA SER A 100 14.98 2.29 -13.33
C SER A 100 13.55 1.99 -12.87
N SER A 101 12.83 1.13 -13.59
CA SER A 101 11.47 0.71 -13.26
C SER A 101 11.20 -0.70 -13.76
N ALA A 102 10.34 -1.42 -13.07
CA ALA A 102 9.77 -2.69 -13.51
C ALA A 102 8.28 -2.75 -13.14
N VAL A 103 7.53 -3.56 -13.88
CA VAL A 103 6.12 -3.85 -13.59
C VAL A 103 6.00 -5.35 -13.38
N LYS A 104 5.25 -5.75 -12.36
CA LYS A 104 4.91 -7.14 -12.07
C LYS A 104 3.43 -7.27 -11.78
N THR A 105 2.86 -8.38 -12.22
CA THR A 105 1.52 -8.83 -11.81
C THR A 105 1.56 -9.40 -10.39
N PHE A 106 0.41 -9.53 -9.74
CA PHE A 106 0.30 -10.15 -8.41
C PHE A 106 0.80 -11.62 -8.41
N LEU A 107 0.63 -12.33 -9.53
CA LEU A 107 1.12 -13.70 -9.71
C LEU A 107 2.65 -13.78 -9.67
N GLU A 108 3.32 -12.73 -10.15
CA GLU A 108 4.79 -12.61 -10.15
C GLU A 108 5.34 -11.98 -8.87
N PHE A 109 4.46 -11.45 -8.00
CA PHE A 109 4.79 -10.83 -6.72
C PHE A 109 4.90 -11.85 -5.58
N ALA A 110 4.36 -13.05 -5.74
CA ALA A 110 4.35 -14.10 -4.72
C ALA A 110 5.74 -14.73 -4.53
N GLU A 111 6.23 -14.75 -3.28
CA GLU A 111 7.58 -15.23 -2.97
C GLU A 111 7.74 -16.75 -2.98
N SER A 112 6.76 -17.49 -2.44
CA SER A 112 6.89 -18.93 -2.19
C SER A 112 6.09 -19.83 -3.13
N GLY A 113 5.65 -19.30 -4.29
CA GLY A 113 5.00 -20.10 -5.30
C GLY A 113 4.62 -19.22 -6.48
N LYS A 114 5.03 -19.62 -7.69
CA LYS A 114 4.40 -19.10 -8.91
C LYS A 114 2.94 -19.54 -8.82
N PHE A 115 2.07 -18.65 -8.32
CA PHE A 115 0.64 -18.93 -8.35
C PHE A 115 0.28 -19.24 -9.81
N SER A 116 -0.43 -20.34 -10.04
CA SER A 116 -1.06 -20.53 -11.34
C SER A 116 -2.15 -19.47 -11.50
N PRO A 117 -2.35 -18.88 -12.68
CA PRO A 117 -3.48 -17.97 -12.90
C PRO A 117 -4.85 -18.57 -12.51
N GLU A 118 -4.96 -19.90 -12.56
CA GLU A 118 -6.15 -20.72 -12.31
C GLU A 118 -6.12 -21.32 -10.89
N GLN A 119 -5.15 -20.95 -10.06
CA GLN A 119 -5.08 -21.44 -8.69
C GLN A 119 -6.07 -20.69 -7.81
N VAL A 120 -7.05 -21.41 -7.28
CA VAL A 120 -7.98 -20.88 -6.29
C VAL A 120 -7.27 -20.74 -4.94
N LEU A 121 -7.18 -19.52 -4.42
CA LEU A 121 -6.58 -19.24 -3.10
C LEU A 121 -7.62 -19.30 -1.97
N TYR A 122 -8.82 -18.83 -2.25
CA TYR A 122 -9.94 -18.77 -1.32
C TYR A 122 -11.22 -19.17 -2.03
N LYS A 123 -12.07 -19.93 -1.35
CA LYS A 123 -13.43 -20.23 -1.79
C LYS A 123 -14.41 -19.57 -0.83
N CYS A 124 -15.27 -18.72 -1.36
CA CYS A 124 -16.20 -17.90 -0.59
C CYS A 124 -17.66 -18.15 -1.01
N PRO A 125 -18.65 -17.84 -0.15
CA PRO A 125 -20.05 -17.88 -0.56
C PRO A 125 -20.34 -16.77 -1.59
N ALA A 126 -21.32 -16.98 -2.46
CA ALA A 126 -21.63 -16.04 -3.56
C ALA A 126 -21.95 -14.61 -3.08
N ASN A 127 -22.55 -14.45 -1.90
CA ASN A 127 -22.84 -13.13 -1.32
C ASN A 127 -21.58 -12.34 -0.90
N ALA A 128 -20.38 -12.94 -0.95
CA ALA A 128 -19.12 -12.29 -0.65
C ALA A 128 -18.51 -11.49 -1.82
N GLU A 129 -19.07 -11.60 -3.03
CA GLU A 129 -18.48 -11.03 -4.26
C GLU A 129 -18.06 -9.55 -4.12
N ASN A 130 -18.85 -8.75 -3.41
CA ASN A 130 -18.60 -7.31 -3.21
C ASN A 130 -17.84 -6.98 -1.91
N SER A 131 -17.36 -8.00 -1.21
CA SER A 131 -16.69 -7.89 0.09
C SER A 131 -15.24 -8.35 0.06
N ILE A 132 -14.73 -8.72 -1.13
CA ILE A 132 -13.35 -9.17 -1.32
C ILE A 132 -12.50 -7.99 -1.82
N TYR A 133 -11.38 -7.75 -1.14
CA TYR A 133 -10.47 -6.64 -1.41
C TYR A 133 -9.04 -7.14 -1.58
N GLU A 134 -8.30 -6.52 -2.49
CA GLU A 134 -6.84 -6.55 -2.44
C GLU A 134 -6.39 -5.48 -1.45
N MET A 135 -5.66 -5.91 -0.42
CA MET A 135 -5.01 -5.00 0.53
C MET A 135 -3.54 -4.87 0.19
N TYR A 136 -3.03 -3.64 0.21
CA TYR A 136 -1.64 -3.35 -0.11
C TYR A 136 -1.05 -2.27 0.79
N SER A 137 0.21 -2.46 1.16
CA SER A 137 1.02 -1.51 1.93
C SER A 137 2.50 -1.74 1.63
N THR A 138 3.35 -0.80 2.05
CA THR A 138 4.78 -1.06 2.24
C THR A 138 5.00 -1.95 3.47
N ASN A 139 6.22 -2.48 3.65
CA ASN A 139 6.58 -3.09 4.93
C ASN A 139 6.94 -1.98 5.93
N GLY A 140 5.91 -1.47 6.61
CA GLY A 140 5.93 -0.20 7.34
C GLY A 140 6.73 -0.19 8.65
N ASP A 141 7.10 -1.34 9.21
CA ASP A 141 7.94 -1.43 10.41
C ASP A 141 9.42 -1.71 10.08
N TYR A 142 9.71 -2.18 8.86
CA TYR A 142 11.07 -2.35 8.37
C TYR A 142 11.68 -1.02 7.92
N ARG A 143 12.87 -0.69 8.47
CA ARG A 143 13.55 0.58 8.21
C ARG A 143 13.69 0.92 6.72
N TRP A 144 14.02 -0.05 5.87
CA TRP A 144 14.18 0.17 4.42
C TRP A 144 12.99 -0.37 3.61
N GLY A 145 11.90 -0.75 4.29
CA GLY A 145 10.73 -1.39 3.71
C GLY A 145 9.60 -0.43 3.35
N GLY A 146 9.79 0.87 3.61
CA GLY A 146 8.79 1.92 3.40
C GLY A 146 8.11 2.38 4.69
N ARG A 147 8.87 2.44 5.78
CA ARG A 147 8.48 3.05 7.05
C ARG A 147 8.24 4.56 6.88
N GLU A 148 7.28 5.09 7.65
CA GLU A 148 6.85 6.50 7.61
C GLU A 148 8.01 7.50 7.76
N ASP A 149 8.92 7.29 8.71
CA ASP A 149 10.05 8.19 8.96
C ASP A 149 11.08 8.21 7.82
N LEU A 150 10.98 7.29 6.87
CA LEU A 150 11.83 7.20 5.69
C LEU A 150 11.14 7.66 4.40
N GLU A 151 9.96 8.28 4.45
CA GLU A 151 9.30 8.92 3.30
C GLU A 151 9.99 10.24 2.89
N VAL A 152 11.26 10.14 2.48
CA VAL A 152 12.12 11.29 2.17
C VAL A 152 11.67 12.07 0.94
N GLY A 153 10.85 11.49 0.08
CA GLY A 153 10.34 12.14 -1.13
C GLY A 153 9.48 13.37 -0.87
N LEU A 154 8.83 13.46 0.29
CA LEU A 154 7.98 14.60 0.64
C LEU A 154 8.75 15.93 0.63
N TYR A 155 10.03 15.91 1.05
CA TYR A 155 10.91 17.09 1.02
C TYR A 155 11.23 17.59 -0.39
N PHE A 156 11.00 16.76 -1.41
CA PHE A 156 11.28 17.04 -2.81
C PHE A 156 10.02 17.06 -3.69
N GLY A 157 8.82 17.09 -3.08
CA GLY A 157 7.55 17.06 -3.82
C GLY A 157 7.24 15.71 -4.49
N MET A 158 7.82 14.62 -3.99
CA MET A 158 7.64 13.26 -4.51
C MET A 158 6.99 12.34 -3.45
N PRO A 159 5.67 12.45 -3.21
CA PRO A 159 5.00 11.61 -2.22
C PRO A 159 5.11 10.12 -2.55
N GLY A 160 5.17 9.29 -1.51
CA GLY A 160 5.32 7.84 -1.62
C GLY A 160 6.72 7.37 -2.06
N VAL A 161 7.72 8.26 -2.08
CA VAL A 161 9.12 7.86 -2.29
C VAL A 161 9.81 7.65 -0.93
N TYR A 162 10.23 6.41 -0.70
CA TYR A 162 10.89 5.97 0.53
C TYR A 162 12.38 5.75 0.32
N SER A 163 13.21 6.06 1.32
CA SER A 163 14.65 5.85 1.24
C SER A 163 14.99 4.37 1.20
N THR A 164 15.95 4.00 0.35
CA THR A 164 16.63 2.71 0.43
C THR A 164 17.81 2.78 1.40
N LYS A 165 18.50 1.64 1.59
CA LYS A 165 19.79 1.57 2.31
C LYS A 165 20.90 2.35 1.60
N ILE A 166 20.77 2.61 0.29
CA ILE A 166 21.73 3.37 -0.51
C ILE A 166 21.34 4.86 -0.42
N LYS A 167 22.26 5.68 0.09
CA LYS A 167 22.02 7.13 0.24
C LYS A 167 21.73 7.78 -1.11
N GLY A 168 20.71 8.64 -1.14
CA GLY A 168 20.29 9.34 -2.36
C GLY A 168 19.44 8.51 -3.31
N LEU A 169 19.20 7.22 -3.01
CA LEU A 169 18.32 6.36 -3.79
C LEU A 169 17.03 6.10 -3.02
N GLY A 170 15.91 6.48 -3.62
CA GLY A 170 14.57 6.17 -3.13
C GLY A 170 13.86 5.16 -4.04
N PHE A 171 12.83 4.53 -3.49
CA PHE A 171 11.92 3.67 -4.24
C PHE A 171 10.48 4.12 -4.05
N ARG A 172 9.63 3.79 -5.02
CA ARG A 172 8.18 4.00 -4.96
C ARG A 172 7.49 2.85 -5.67
N ILE A 173 6.38 2.41 -5.10
CA ILE A 173 5.53 1.36 -5.66
C ILE A 173 4.16 1.98 -5.92
N THR A 174 3.61 1.71 -7.10
CA THR A 174 2.29 2.21 -7.51
C THR A 174 1.40 1.02 -7.82
N ASN A 175 0.20 0.99 -7.25
CA ASN A 175 -0.84 0.06 -7.70
C ASN A 175 -1.39 0.58 -9.02
N LEU A 176 -1.09 -0.08 -10.13
CA LEU A 176 -1.51 0.38 -11.46
C LEU A 176 -3.03 0.31 -11.67
N SER A 177 -3.77 -0.47 -10.87
CA SER A 177 -5.22 -0.54 -10.96
C SER A 177 -5.91 0.67 -10.33
N THR A 178 -5.31 1.28 -9.30
CA THR A 178 -5.87 2.45 -8.60
C THR A 178 -5.15 3.75 -8.92
N GLY A 179 -3.92 3.68 -9.43
CA GLY A 179 -3.02 4.82 -9.59
C GLY A 179 -2.37 5.29 -8.28
N GLU A 180 -2.72 4.68 -7.14
CA GLU A 180 -2.22 5.10 -5.84
C GLU A 180 -0.83 4.55 -5.54
N HIS A 181 -0.01 5.37 -4.88
CA HIS A 181 1.25 4.91 -4.31
C HIS A 181 1.02 4.07 -3.06
N PHE A 182 1.86 3.05 -2.87
CA PHE A 182 1.92 2.28 -1.64
C PHE A 182 2.39 3.20 -0.49
N SER A 183 1.91 2.92 0.71
CA SER A 183 2.30 3.60 1.95
C SER A 183 2.41 2.61 3.10
N HIS A 184 2.98 3.06 4.21
CA HIS A 184 3.01 2.28 5.46
C HIS A 184 1.60 2.00 6.02
N ILE A 185 0.61 2.80 5.63
CA ILE A 185 -0.80 2.58 5.93
C ILE A 185 -1.39 1.62 4.90
N TRP A 186 -2.12 0.61 5.39
CA TRP A 186 -2.88 -0.32 4.55
C TRP A 186 -3.93 0.41 3.72
N LYS A 187 -3.91 0.14 2.42
CA LYS A 187 -4.93 0.56 1.46
C LYS A 187 -5.65 -0.66 0.93
N ALA A 188 -6.83 -0.46 0.40
CA ALA A 188 -7.65 -1.53 -0.15
C ALA A 188 -8.30 -1.10 -1.46
N ARG A 189 -8.38 -2.03 -2.40
CA ARG A 189 -9.23 -1.89 -3.60
C ARG A 189 -10.17 -3.09 -3.70
N PRO A 190 -11.44 -2.88 -4.11
CA PRO A 190 -12.33 -4.00 -4.34
C PRO A 190 -11.81 -4.87 -5.49
N LEU A 191 -11.83 -6.19 -5.30
CA LEU A 191 -11.66 -7.11 -6.42
C LEU A 191 -12.99 -7.26 -7.16
N ARG A 192 -12.93 -7.37 -8.48
CA ARG A 192 -14.06 -7.44 -9.41
C ARG A 192 -13.76 -8.51 -10.44
N GLY A 193 -14.81 -9.14 -11.01
CA GLY A 193 -14.65 -10.24 -11.97
C GLY A 193 -13.95 -11.43 -11.32
N LEU A 194 -14.57 -11.98 -10.27
CA LEU A 194 -14.04 -13.11 -9.48
C LEU A 194 -14.64 -14.46 -9.91
N ASP A 195 -15.30 -14.47 -11.08
CA ASP A 195 -16.07 -15.55 -11.69
C ASP A 195 -15.37 -16.18 -12.90
#